data_AF-A0A4V1IZV7-F1
#
_entry.id   AF-A0A4V1IZV7-F1
#
_cell.length_a   1.000
_cell.length_b   1.000
_cell.length_c   1.000
_cell.angle_alpha   90.00
_cell.angle_beta   90.00
_cell.angle_gamma   90.00
#
_symmetry.space_group_name_H-M   'P 1'
#
loop_
_entity.id
_entity.type
_entity.pdbx_description
1 polymer ?
#
loop_
_entity_poly.entity_id
_entity_poly.type
_entity_poly.pdbx_seq_one_letter_code
_entity_poly.pdbx_strand_id
1 'polypeptide(L)'
;MLNPFIKIYARPLTGTIIEGEKTRYSLLDTGNLTDVQKHKFILLCDEMYDRTTGIVTIEAKKFPLLSQNIKYAKDTFKSMLKEVKNPVRCYGDNFTDIPFLKRKVFNAQPPPIPRHW
;
A
#
# COMPACT_ATOMS: atom_id res chain seq x y z
N MET A 1 -3.43 -35.26 12.58
CA MET A 1 -4.38 -34.26 12.07
C MET A 1 -4.20 -33.00 12.90
N LEU A 2 -3.56 -31.96 12.35
CA LEU A 2 -3.22 -30.72 13.07
C LEU A 2 -4.06 -29.56 12.49
N ASN A 3 -4.59 -28.74 13.40
CA ASN A 3 -5.59 -27.69 13.19
C ASN A 3 -5.26 -26.64 12.11
N PRO A 4 -6.25 -26.13 11.34
CA PRO A 4 -6.08 -25.17 10.25
C PRO A 4 -6.07 -23.70 10.72
N PHE A 5 -5.54 -23.41 11.91
CA PHE A 5 -5.34 -22.05 12.39
C PHE A 5 -3.87 -21.68 12.29
N ILE A 6 -3.37 -21.59 11.05
CA ILE A 6 -2.18 -20.79 10.78
C ILE A 6 -2.62 -19.34 10.95
N LYS A 7 -2.47 -18.81 12.17
CA LYS A 7 -2.32 -17.37 12.35
C LYS A 7 -1.04 -17.01 11.63
N ILE A 8 -1.14 -16.69 10.34
CA ILE A 8 -0.10 -15.98 9.61
C ILE A 8 -0.06 -14.62 10.27
N TYR A 9 0.76 -14.48 11.31
CA TYR A 9 1.30 -13.17 11.62
C TYR A 9 1.96 -12.74 10.31
N ALA A 10 1.32 -11.80 9.61
CA ALA A 10 1.81 -11.26 8.36
C ALA A 10 3.16 -10.62 8.67
N ARG A 11 4.23 -11.42 8.56
CA ARG A 11 5.58 -10.91 8.50
C ARG A 11 5.56 -9.99 7.29
N PRO A 12 5.85 -8.69 7.43
CA PRO A 12 5.94 -7.83 6.27
C PRO A 12 7.01 -8.45 5.38
N LEU A 13 6.59 -8.95 4.22
CA LEU A 13 7.47 -9.56 3.24
C LEU A 13 8.45 -8.45 2.84
N THR A 14 9.69 -8.53 3.30
CA THR A 14 10.76 -7.61 2.91
C THR A 14 11.16 -7.96 1.49
N GLY A 15 10.93 -7.05 0.54
CA GLY A 15 11.24 -7.21 -0.88
C GLY A 15 10.07 -6.94 -1.82
N THR A 16 10.42 -6.66 -3.08
CA THR A 16 9.45 -6.44 -4.16
C THR A 16 8.87 -7.78 -4.62
N ILE A 17 7.56 -7.94 -4.54
CA ILE A 17 6.85 -9.13 -5.05
C ILE A 17 6.14 -8.75 -6.34
N ILE A 18 6.37 -9.54 -7.39
CA ILE A 18 5.74 -9.36 -8.70
C ILE A 18 4.79 -10.54 -8.92
N GLU A 19 3.48 -10.26 -8.88
CA GLU A 19 2.41 -11.22 -9.14
C GLU A 19 1.66 -10.77 -10.40
N GLY A 20 2.12 -11.24 -11.56
CA GLY A 20 1.57 -10.80 -12.85
C GLY A 20 1.64 -9.28 -13.00
N GLU A 21 0.48 -8.63 -13.15
CA GLU A 21 0.36 -7.18 -13.34
C GLU A 21 0.46 -6.36 -12.04
N LYS A 22 0.53 -7.04 -10.88
CA LYS A 22 0.60 -6.42 -9.56
C LYS A 22 2.02 -6.45 -9.03
N THR A 23 2.55 -5.27 -8.71
CA THR A 23 3.83 -5.13 -8.02
C THR A 23 3.58 -4.64 -6.61
N ARG A 24 4.03 -5.40 -5.61
CA ARG A 24 3.89 -5.07 -4.20
C ARG A 24 5.20 -4.55 -3.64
N TYR A 25 5.11 -3.49 -2.86
CA TYR A 25 6.22 -2.87 -2.13
C TYR A 25 5.87 -2.77 -0.66
N SER A 26 6.78 -3.18 0.22
CA SER A 26 6.63 -2.94 1.66
C SER A 26 7.00 -1.51 2.01
N LEU A 27 6.24 -0.88 2.90
CA LEU A 27 6.61 0.43 3.45
C LEU A 27 7.97 0.38 4.17
N LEU A 28 8.35 -0.77 4.73
CA LEU A 28 9.64 -0.95 5.39
C LEU A 28 10.82 -0.86 4.41
N ASP A 29 10.59 -1.16 3.13
CA ASP A 29 11.63 -1.13 2.09
C ASP A 29 11.88 0.30 1.55
N THR A 30 11.10 1.29 1.98
CA THR A 30 11.21 2.69 1.51
C THR A 30 12.41 3.46 2.08
N GLY A 31 13.19 2.83 2.96
CA GLY A 31 14.32 3.41 3.68
C GLY A 31 13.89 4.20 4.91
N ASN A 32 14.84 4.89 5.55
CA ASN A 32 14.61 5.70 6.75
C ASN A 32 13.84 6.98 6.42
N LEU A 33 12.53 6.87 6.19
CA LEU A 33 11.60 8.01 6.14
C LEU A 33 11.24 8.46 7.56
N THR A 34 11.10 9.76 7.77
CA THR A 34 10.53 10.30 9.02
C THR A 34 9.03 10.01 9.10
N ASP A 35 8.42 10.11 10.27
CA ASP A 35 7.00 9.78 10.41
C ASP A 35 6.09 10.73 9.63
N VAL A 36 6.46 12.00 9.50
CA VAL A 36 5.79 12.98 8.62
C VAL A 36 5.88 12.55 7.15
N GLN A 37 7.05 12.08 6.73
CA GLN A 37 7.26 11.59 5.36
C GLN A 37 6.50 10.29 5.09
N LYS A 38 6.45 9.37 6.07
CA LYS A 38 5.63 8.15 5.98
C LYS A 38 4.15 8.50 5.85
N HIS A 39 3.65 9.44 6.65
CA HIS A 39 2.26 9.91 6.57
C HIS A 39 1.95 10.50 5.20
N LYS A 40 2.79 11.40 4.69
CA LYS A 40 2.68 11.93 3.33
C LYS A 40 2.70 10.83 2.27
N PHE A 41 3.58 9.84 2.40
CA PHE A 41 3.65 8.72 1.46
C PHE A 41 2.37 7.87 1.47
N ILE A 42 1.82 7.59 2.66
CA ILE A 42 0.57 6.85 2.81
C ILE A 42 -0.59 7.61 2.15
N LEU A 43 -0.67 8.93 2.35
CA LEU A 43 -1.69 9.77 1.71
C LEU A 43 -1.55 9.80 0.19
N LEU A 44 -0.33 9.85 -0.35
CA LEU A 44 -0.10 9.78 -1.80
C LEU A 44 -0.49 8.42 -2.41
N CYS A 45 -0.35 7.34 -1.65
CA CYS A 45 -0.73 6.01 -2.10
C CYS A 45 -2.24 5.77 -2.08
N ASP A 46 -2.95 6.44 -1.18
CA ASP A 46 -4.41 6.34 -0.97
C ASP A 46 -4.91 4.88 -0.99
N GLU A 47 -5.67 4.48 -2.00
CA GLU A 47 -6.25 3.13 -2.14
C GLU A 47 -5.20 2.03 -2.38
N MET A 48 -4.02 2.37 -2.89
CA MET A 48 -2.93 1.42 -3.12
C MET A 48 -2.31 0.91 -1.82
N TYR A 49 -2.48 1.65 -0.71
CA TYR A 49 -1.92 1.29 0.59
C TYR A 49 -2.92 0.49 1.44
N ASP A 50 -2.47 -0.67 1.90
CA ASP A 50 -3.19 -1.45 2.90
C ASP A 50 -2.64 -1.17 4.30
N ARG A 51 -3.46 -0.51 5.13
CA ARG A 51 -3.15 -0.18 6.52
C ARG A 51 -2.92 -1.42 7.40
N THR A 52 -3.52 -2.56 7.06
CA THR A 52 -3.42 -3.76 7.88
C THR A 52 -2.10 -4.48 7.66
N THR A 53 -1.65 -4.56 6.40
CA THR A 53 -0.42 -5.26 6.01
C THR A 53 0.78 -4.33 5.87
N GLY A 54 0.57 -3.02 5.72
CA GLY A 54 1.63 -2.05 5.46
C GLY A 54 2.21 -2.13 4.04
N ILE A 55 1.48 -2.76 3.12
CA ILE A 55 1.93 -3.02 1.75
C ILE A 55 1.28 -2.02 0.80
N VAL A 56 2.08 -1.48 -0.11
CA VAL A 56 1.61 -0.71 -1.27
C VAL A 56 1.55 -1.62 -2.48
N THR A 57 0.38 -1.74 -3.09
CA THR A 57 0.18 -2.53 -4.31
C THR A 57 -0.04 -1.61 -5.50
N ILE A 58 0.86 -1.67 -6.48
CA ILE A 58 0.74 -0.93 -7.73
C ILE A 58 0.37 -1.92 -8.83
N GLU A 59 -0.81 -1.74 -9.42
CA GLU A 59 -1.28 -2.51 -10.56
C GLU A 59 -1.08 -1.70 -11.84
N ALA A 60 -0.41 -2.29 -12.83
CA ALA A 60 -0.10 -1.64 -14.10
C ALA A 60 -0.52 -2.52 -15.28
N LYS A 61 -1.47 -2.04 -16.08
CA LYS A 61 -1.97 -2.70 -17.31
C LYS A 61 -1.88 -1.81 -18.55
N LYS A 62 -1.02 -0.79 -18.49
CA LYS A 62 -0.97 0.28 -19.50
C LYS A 62 -0.27 -0.18 -20.80
N PHE A 63 0.67 -1.09 -20.67
CA PHE A 63 1.54 -1.52 -21.76
C PHE A 63 1.28 -2.99 -22.13
N PRO A 64 1.53 -3.38 -23.39
CA PRO A 64 1.30 -4.75 -23.84
C PRO A 64 2.30 -5.74 -23.23
N LEU A 65 3.52 -5.29 -22.90
CA LEU A 65 4.54 -6.14 -22.31
C LEU A 65 4.54 -6.02 -20.79
N LEU A 66 4.57 -7.19 -20.13
CA LEU A 66 4.68 -7.27 -18.68
C LEU A 66 5.91 -6.53 -18.14
N SER A 67 7.06 -6.61 -18.83
CA SER A 67 8.29 -5.92 -18.45
C SER A 67 8.13 -4.39 -18.44
N GLN A 68 7.35 -3.83 -19.37
CA GLN A 68 7.04 -2.41 -19.43
C GLN A 68 6.13 -2.00 -18.27
N ASN A 69 5.13 -2.82 -17.93
CA ASN A 69 4.25 -2.59 -16.78
C ASN A 69 5.01 -2.65 -15.44
N ILE A 70 5.91 -3.62 -15.27
CA ILE A 70 6.78 -3.71 -14.07
C ILE A 70 7.68 -2.47 -13.97
N LYS A 71 8.31 -2.07 -15.08
CA LYS A 71 9.15 -0.87 -15.11
C LYS A 71 8.35 0.37 -14.75
N TYR A 72 7.16 0.53 -15.32
CA TYR A 72 6.25 1.62 -15.01
C TYR A 72 5.90 1.65 -13.52
N ALA A 73 5.49 0.52 -12.94
CA ALA A 73 5.18 0.43 -11.51
C ALA A 73 6.37 0.85 -10.63
N LYS A 74 7.59 0.43 -11.00
CA LYS A 74 8.83 0.80 -10.32
C LYS A 74 9.13 2.30 -10.44
N ASP A 75 8.94 2.88 -11.62
CA ASP A 75 9.18 4.30 -11.86
C ASP A 75 8.14 5.17 -11.12
N THR A 76 6.87 4.75 -11.10
CA THR A 76 5.80 5.39 -10.31
C THR A 76 6.14 5.37 -8.82
N PHE A 77 6.53 4.21 -8.28
CA PHE A 77 6.93 4.09 -6.88
C PHE A 77 8.09 5.01 -6.52
N LYS A 78 9.14 5.03 -7.35
CA LYS A 78 10.29 5.94 -7.16
C LYS A 78 9.89 7.41 -7.24
N SER A 79 8.98 7.76 -8.14
CA SER A 79 8.45 9.12 -8.26
C SER A 79 7.75 9.56 -6.97
N MET A 80 6.90 8.69 -6.40
CA MET A 80 6.25 8.95 -5.11
C MET A 80 7.27 9.13 -3.98
N LEU A 81 8.30 8.29 -3.91
CA LEU A 81 9.36 8.44 -2.89
C LEU A 81 10.16 9.73 -3.06
N LYS A 82 10.42 10.15 -4.30
CA LYS A 82 11.09 11.42 -4.59
C LYS A 82 10.23 12.60 -4.14
N GLU A 83 8.93 12.55 -4.39
CA GLU A 83 7.96 13.57 -3.98
C GLU A 83 7.90 13.74 -2.46
N VAL A 84 7.95 12.63 -1.72
CA VAL A 84 7.96 12.62 -0.26
C VAL A 84 9.26 13.22 0.32
N LYS A 85 10.40 12.93 -0.32
CA LYS A 85 11.71 13.40 0.14
C LYS A 85 12.06 14.82 -0.30
N ASN A 86 11.26 15.44 -1.16
CA ASN A 86 11.56 16.75 -1.73
C ASN A 86 11.47 17.85 -0.66
N PRO A 87 12.59 18.48 -0.25
CA PRO A 87 12.63 19.40 0.88
C PRO A 87 11.75 20.64 0.66
N VAL A 88 11.63 21.11 -0.59
CA VAL A 88 10.79 22.28 -0.92
C VAL A 88 9.31 22.00 -0.62
N ARG A 89 8.86 20.76 -0.85
CA ARG A 89 7.49 20.32 -0.57
C ARG A 89 7.32 19.75 0.84
N CYS A 90 8.39 19.55 1.61
CA CYS A 90 8.32 19.09 3.00
C CYS A 90 7.92 20.20 3.98
N TYR A 91 8.22 21.47 3.68
CA TYR A 91 7.88 22.60 4.56
C TYR A 91 6.52 23.23 4.26
N GLY A 92 6.06 23.19 3.01
CA GLY A 92 4.76 23.76 2.61
C GLY A 92 3.63 22.75 2.43
N ASP A 93 3.94 21.47 2.19
CA ASP A 93 2.96 20.48 1.68
C ASP A 93 3.19 19.10 2.33
N ASN A 94 3.21 19.07 3.66
CA ASN A 94 3.48 17.88 4.47
C ASN A 94 2.21 17.10 4.87
N PHE A 95 1.03 17.61 4.52
CA PHE A 95 -0.29 16.98 4.74
C PHE A 95 -0.52 16.50 6.18
N THR A 96 0.06 17.21 7.15
CA THR A 96 -0.05 16.86 8.57
C THR A 96 -1.45 17.09 9.13
N ASP A 97 -2.19 18.00 8.51
CA ASP A 97 -3.59 18.34 8.76
C ASP A 97 -4.59 17.35 8.13
N ILE A 98 -4.14 16.52 7.18
CA ILE A 98 -5.01 15.56 6.48
C ILE A 98 -4.94 14.19 7.17
N PRO A 99 -6.03 13.70 7.77
CA PRO A 99 -6.06 12.35 8.32
C PRO A 99 -6.16 11.31 7.21
N PHE A 100 -5.43 10.20 7.34
CA PHE A 100 -5.62 9.04 6.45
C PHE A 100 -6.93 8.32 6.81
N LEU A 101 -7.96 8.58 6.03
CA LEU A 101 -9.28 7.96 6.15
C LEU A 101 -9.51 7.06 4.94
N LYS A 102 -9.49 5.73 5.12
CA LYS A 102 -10.10 4.84 4.12
C LYS A 102 -11.58 5.17 4.09
N ARG A 103 -12.09 5.61 2.94
CA ARG A 103 -13.54 5.76 2.72
C ARG A 103 -14.18 4.45 3.17
N LYS A 104 -15.15 4.52 4.09
CA LYS A 104 -15.97 3.36 4.42
C LYS A 104 -16.71 3.00 3.14
N VAL A 105 -16.24 1.99 2.43
CA VAL A 105 -17.11 1.30 1.50
C VAL A 105 -18.22 0.75 2.38
N PHE A 106 -19.44 1.27 2.23
CA PHE A 106 -20.62 0.68 2.85
C PHE A 106 -20.89 -0.65 2.16
N ASN A 107 -20.00 -1.62 2.38
CA ASN A 107 -20.29 -3.01 2.14
C ASN A 107 -21.26 -3.38 3.26
N ALA A 108 -22.55 -3.17 3.00
CA ALA A 108 -23.61 -3.71 3.83
C ALA A 108 -23.44 -5.23 3.81
N GLN A 109 -22.62 -5.76 4.72
CA GLN A 109 -22.59 -7.18 4.96
C GLN A 109 -23.99 -7.53 5.47
N PRO A 110 -24.68 -8.50 4.84
CA PRO A 110 -25.92 -8.97 5.40
C PRO A 110 -25.63 -9.42 6.85
N PRO A 111 -26.53 -9.11 7.80
CA PRO A 111 -26.33 -9.52 9.18
C PRO A 111 -26.06 -11.03 9.23
N PRO A 112 -25.15 -11.49 10.11
CA PRO A 112 -24.83 -12.90 10.19
C PRO A 112 -26.10 -13.69 10.48
N ILE A 113 -26.43 -14.64 9.60
CA ILE A 113 -27.55 -15.55 9.81
C ILE A 113 -27.24 -16.35 11.09
N PRO A 114 -28.14 -16.38 12.09
CA PRO A 114 -27.93 -17.18 13.28
C PRO A 114 -27.68 -18.65 12.92
N ARG A 115 -26.59 -19.24 13.43
CA ARG A 115 -26.26 -20.66 13.17
C ARG A 115 -27.24 -21.66 13.78
N HIS A 116 -28.16 -21.19 14.62
CA HIS A 116 -29.05 -21.99 15.46
C HIS A 116 -30.52 -21.86 15.04
N TRP A 117 -30.79 -21.34 13.84
CA TRP A 117 -32.11 -21.35 13.21
C TRP A 117 -32.23 -22.47 12.20
#